data_AF-A0A843JAP5-F1
#
_entry.id   AF-A0A843JAP5-F1
#
_cell.length_a   1.000
_cell.length_b   1.000
_cell.length_c   1.000
_cell.angle_alpha   90.00
_cell.angle_beta   90.00
_cell.angle_gamma   90.00
#
_symmetry.space_group_name_H-M   'P 1'
#
loop_
_entity.id
_entity.type
_entity.pdbx_description
1 polymer ?
#
loop_
_entity_poly.entity_id
_entity_poly.type
_entity_poly.pdbx_seq_one_letter_code
_entity_poly.pdbx_strand_id
1 'polypeptide(L)'
;MDSNQRFLLKAFRKYYKANTPALPDRFTRREFGFMFFDKTFVQRHMAFDNSAELHRFMAGQVPSHSYYSTSYYRKPDAPTMDEKGWMGAELIFDLDADHLEGAGNMTYAEMLIEIRSQMMHLVDTFLMDNLGFQEDQIHITFSGGRGYHAHVRTPDIMGLGSPERRELVDFITGSGLNIDWVFPYNRVATSQIATGNGVRTNVAKDRLIPPRIRADGS
;
A
#
# COMPACT_ATOMS: atom_id res chain seq x y z
N MET A 1 11.69 -30.18 -10.88
CA MET A 1 11.46 -28.99 -11.71
C MET A 1 10.96 -29.44 -13.08
N ASP A 2 9.77 -28.99 -13.49
CA ASP A 2 9.17 -29.42 -14.77
C ASP A 2 9.82 -28.73 -16.00
N SER A 3 9.30 -28.96 -17.20
CA SER A 3 9.82 -28.34 -18.43
C SER A 3 9.63 -26.82 -18.46
N ASN A 4 8.48 -26.33 -18.00
CA ASN A 4 8.11 -24.91 -18.02
C ASN A 4 8.98 -24.12 -17.03
N GLN A 5 9.13 -24.63 -15.80
CA GLN A 5 10.01 -24.05 -14.80
C GLN A 5 11.47 -24.02 -15.26
N ARG A 6 11.96 -25.06 -15.96
CA ARG A 6 13.32 -25.06 -16.54
C ARG A 6 13.48 -24.01 -17.63
N PHE A 7 12.46 -23.79 -18.46
CA PHE A 7 12.45 -22.72 -19.45
C PHE A 7 12.52 -21.33 -18.77
N LEU A 8 11.68 -21.09 -17.76
CA LEU A 8 11.65 -19.83 -17.01
C LEU A 8 12.98 -19.57 -16.31
N LEU A 9 13.57 -20.57 -15.66
CA LEU A 9 14.89 -20.46 -15.02
C LEU A 9 15.97 -20.01 -16.02
N LYS A 10 15.97 -20.56 -17.24
CA LYS A 10 16.91 -20.15 -18.30
C LYS A 10 16.66 -18.70 -18.73
N ALA A 11 15.40 -18.30 -18.89
CA ALA A 11 15.04 -16.94 -19.25
C ALA A 11 15.47 -15.91 -18.18
N PHE A 12 15.17 -16.19 -16.90
CA PHE A 12 15.55 -15.35 -15.76
C PHE A 12 17.07 -15.27 -15.63
N ARG A 13 17.78 -16.38 -15.81
CA ARG A 13 19.25 -16.38 -15.80
C ARG A 13 19.83 -15.47 -16.89
N LYS A 14 19.25 -15.49 -18.10
CA LYS A 14 19.67 -14.58 -19.18
C LYS A 14 19.40 -13.13 -18.80
N TYR A 15 18.23 -12.85 -18.23
CA TYR A 15 17.86 -11.50 -17.78
C TYR A 15 18.83 -10.97 -16.72
N TYR A 16 19.05 -11.70 -15.63
CA TYR A 16 19.94 -11.25 -14.55
C TYR A 16 21.41 -11.15 -14.99
N LYS A 17 21.87 -11.93 -15.97
CA LYS A 17 23.22 -11.77 -16.52
C LYS A 17 23.38 -10.48 -17.31
N ALA A 18 22.35 -10.08 -18.06
CA ALA A 18 22.41 -8.92 -18.95
C ALA A 18 22.02 -7.60 -18.26
N ASN A 19 21.24 -7.65 -17.19
CA ASN A 19 20.66 -6.47 -16.54
C ASN A 19 21.14 -6.37 -15.09
N THR A 20 21.64 -5.19 -14.73
CA THR A 20 21.92 -4.86 -13.33
C THR A 20 20.63 -4.36 -12.69
N PRO A 21 20.20 -4.91 -11.53
CA PRO A 21 18.98 -4.46 -10.87
C PRO A 21 19.11 -3.00 -10.41
N ALA A 22 18.02 -2.23 -10.55
CA ALA A 22 17.93 -0.92 -9.94
C ALA A 22 18.03 -1.07 -8.41
N LEU A 23 18.84 -0.23 -7.78
CA LEU A 23 19.03 -0.27 -6.34
C LEU A 23 17.99 0.59 -5.62
N PRO A 24 17.42 0.11 -4.50
CA PRO A 24 16.58 0.93 -3.66
C PRO A 24 17.39 2.01 -2.94
N ASP A 25 16.72 3.04 -2.43
CA ASP A 25 17.37 4.05 -1.58
C ASP A 25 18.05 3.40 -0.38
N ARG A 26 19.22 3.92 0.01
CA ARG A 26 20.07 3.39 1.10
C ARG A 26 20.21 1.86 1.04
N PHE A 27 20.46 1.30 -0.14
CA PHE A 27 20.35 -0.15 -0.37
C PHE A 27 21.15 -1.02 0.63
N THR A 28 22.32 -0.58 1.11
CA THR A 28 23.14 -1.31 2.11
C THR A 28 22.48 -1.40 3.49
N ARG A 29 21.42 -0.62 3.73
CA ARG A 29 20.64 -0.61 4.98
C ARG A 29 19.37 -1.44 4.87
N ARG A 30 19.17 -2.18 3.78
CA ARG A 30 17.97 -2.98 3.56
C ARG A 30 18.24 -4.46 3.73
N GLU A 31 17.26 -5.15 4.30
CA GLU A 31 17.22 -6.60 4.26
C GLU A 31 16.66 -7.00 2.89
N PHE A 32 17.30 -7.97 2.25
CA PHE A 32 16.82 -8.60 1.04
C PHE A 32 16.22 -9.97 1.35
N GLY A 33 15.17 -10.31 0.62
CA GLY A 33 14.55 -11.61 0.63
C GLY A 33 14.39 -12.16 -0.79
N PHE A 34 14.64 -13.45 -0.98
CA PHE A 34 14.54 -14.09 -2.30
C PHE A 34 13.78 -15.40 -2.22
N MET A 35 12.88 -15.63 -3.17
CA MET A 35 12.32 -16.95 -3.43
C MET A 35 12.98 -17.53 -4.68
N PHE A 36 13.21 -18.84 -4.66
CA PHE A 36 13.82 -19.57 -5.77
C PHE A 36 12.80 -20.54 -6.37
N PHE A 37 12.98 -20.89 -7.64
CA PHE A 37 12.02 -21.74 -8.36
C PHE A 37 11.79 -23.14 -7.76
N ASP A 38 12.74 -23.62 -6.95
CA ASP A 38 12.69 -24.91 -6.26
C ASP A 38 12.15 -24.82 -4.83
N LYS A 39 11.78 -23.61 -4.36
CA LYS A 39 11.33 -23.34 -2.99
C LYS A 39 9.98 -22.63 -2.99
N THR A 40 9.20 -22.88 -1.96
CA THR A 40 7.90 -22.22 -1.72
C THR A 40 7.97 -21.13 -0.66
N PHE A 41 9.15 -20.88 -0.09
CA PHE A 41 9.36 -19.89 0.95
C PHE A 41 10.42 -18.86 0.52
N VAL A 42 10.31 -17.66 1.09
CA VAL A 42 11.28 -16.59 0.90
C VAL A 42 12.45 -16.83 1.85
N GLN A 43 13.66 -16.95 1.31
CA GLN A 43 14.87 -16.90 2.10
C GLN A 43 15.16 -15.44 2.47
N ARG A 44 15.37 -15.18 3.75
CA ARG A 44 15.47 -13.84 4.34
C ARG A 44 16.84 -13.61 4.98
N HIS A 45 17.03 -12.45 5.62
CA HIS A 45 18.26 -12.07 6.33
C HIS A 45 19.49 -11.98 5.42
N MET A 46 19.32 -11.44 4.21
CA MET A 46 20.42 -11.14 3.30
C MET A 46 20.66 -9.64 3.23
N ALA A 47 21.91 -9.24 3.05
CA ALA A 47 22.33 -7.87 2.78
C ALA A 47 23.47 -7.92 1.77
N PHE A 48 23.70 -6.80 1.07
CA PHE A 48 24.77 -6.67 0.08
C PHE A 48 25.48 -5.35 0.28
N ASP A 49 26.80 -5.35 0.12
CA ASP A 49 27.61 -4.15 0.36
C ASP A 49 27.70 -3.24 -0.87
N ASN A 50 27.42 -3.79 -2.06
CA ASN A 50 27.48 -3.07 -3.35
C ASN A 50 26.59 -3.71 -4.41
N SER A 51 26.26 -2.93 -5.44
CA SER A 51 25.46 -3.37 -6.59
C SER A 51 26.03 -4.62 -7.27
N ALA A 52 27.36 -4.70 -7.40
CA ALA A 52 28.01 -5.81 -8.09
C ALA A 52 27.85 -7.14 -7.34
N GLU A 53 27.82 -7.13 -6.02
CA GLU A 53 27.58 -8.32 -5.21
C GLU A 53 26.15 -8.83 -5.36
N LEU A 54 25.15 -7.93 -5.26
CA LEU A 54 23.76 -8.26 -5.54
C LEU A 54 23.59 -8.81 -6.96
N HIS A 55 24.21 -8.16 -7.95
CA HIS A 55 24.14 -8.59 -9.35
C HIS A 55 24.74 -9.99 -9.55
N ARG A 56 25.93 -10.26 -9.00
CA ARG A 56 26.55 -11.60 -9.03
C ARG A 56 25.66 -12.64 -8.36
N PHE A 57 25.07 -12.31 -7.22
CA PHE A 57 24.15 -13.19 -6.50
C PHE A 57 22.94 -13.55 -7.36
N MET A 58 22.24 -12.55 -7.93
CA MET A 58 21.05 -12.78 -8.76
C MET A 58 21.39 -13.56 -10.05
N ALA A 59 22.51 -13.26 -10.69
CA ALA A 59 22.95 -13.97 -11.90
C ALA A 59 23.36 -15.43 -11.62
N GLY A 60 23.87 -15.71 -10.42
CA GLY A 60 24.26 -17.05 -9.98
C GLY A 60 23.09 -17.89 -9.48
N GLN A 61 22.32 -17.35 -8.54
CA GLN A 61 21.24 -18.06 -7.84
C GLN A 61 19.89 -18.01 -8.56
N VAL A 62 19.67 -17.00 -9.41
CA VAL A 62 18.48 -16.87 -10.28
C VAL A 62 17.16 -16.96 -9.49
N PRO A 63 16.88 -15.98 -8.61
CA PRO A 63 15.65 -15.94 -7.84
C PRO A 63 14.42 -15.76 -8.74
N SER A 64 13.32 -16.46 -8.42
CA SER A 64 12.02 -16.27 -9.07
C SER A 64 11.29 -15.03 -8.55
N HIS A 65 11.48 -14.69 -7.28
CA HIS A 65 10.98 -13.46 -6.67
C HIS A 65 12.07 -12.80 -5.84
N SER A 66 12.12 -11.47 -5.88
CA SER A 66 13.11 -10.66 -5.17
C SER A 66 12.41 -9.55 -4.42
N TYR A 67 12.75 -9.39 -3.15
CA TYR A 67 12.15 -8.42 -2.24
C TYR A 67 13.25 -7.69 -1.48
N TYR A 68 12.93 -6.49 -1.02
CA TYR A 68 13.72 -5.78 -0.02
C TYR A 68 12.80 -5.17 1.03
N SER A 69 13.30 -4.93 2.24
CA SER A 69 12.53 -4.34 3.33
C SER A 69 12.22 -2.86 3.06
N THR A 70 11.00 -2.44 3.40
CA THR A 70 10.65 -1.01 3.51
C THR A 70 11.33 -0.33 4.71
N SER A 71 11.74 -1.12 5.69
CA SER A 71 12.56 -0.70 6.83
C SER A 71 14.04 -0.60 6.48
N TYR A 72 14.72 0.29 7.21
CA TYR A 72 16.16 0.45 7.22
C TYR A 72 16.74 -0.10 8.53
N TYR A 73 17.89 -0.75 8.45
CA TYR A 73 18.55 -1.40 9.57
C TYR A 73 20.03 -1.05 9.60
N ARG A 74 20.60 -1.01 10.81
CA ARG A 74 22.05 -0.88 10.99
C ARG A 74 22.77 -2.13 10.49
N LYS A 75 22.22 -3.32 10.80
CA LYS A 75 22.73 -4.65 10.40
C LYS A 75 21.60 -5.47 9.75
N PRO A 76 21.32 -5.29 8.45
CA PRO A 76 20.09 -5.82 7.83
C PRO A 76 20.01 -7.36 7.75
N ASP A 77 21.15 -8.03 7.73
CA ASP A 77 21.32 -9.49 7.71
C ASP A 77 21.26 -10.15 9.10
N ALA A 78 21.11 -9.37 10.18
CA ALA A 78 20.99 -9.95 11.52
C ALA A 78 19.73 -10.84 11.66
N PRO A 79 19.81 -11.94 12.43
CA PRO A 79 18.72 -12.90 12.59
C PRO A 79 17.55 -12.39 13.42
N THR A 80 17.79 -11.47 14.36
CA THR A 80 16.75 -10.92 15.27
C THR A 80 16.54 -9.43 15.05
N MET A 81 15.36 -8.92 15.38
CA MET A 81 15.02 -7.50 15.19
C MET A 81 15.86 -6.56 16.06
N ASP A 82 16.15 -6.98 17.30
CA ASP A 82 16.97 -6.21 18.23
C ASP A 82 18.40 -6.05 17.68
N GLU A 83 18.97 -7.12 17.15
CA GLU A 83 20.31 -7.10 16.55
C GLU A 83 20.37 -6.34 15.23
N LYS A 84 19.27 -6.30 14.46
CA LYS A 84 19.21 -5.53 13.21
C LYS A 84 19.41 -4.03 13.46
N GLY A 85 18.97 -3.53 14.62
CA GLY A 85 19.02 -2.11 14.96
C GLY A 85 18.20 -1.28 13.97
N TRP A 86 16.87 -1.35 14.08
CA TRP A 86 15.93 -0.61 13.24
C TRP A 86 16.21 0.90 13.26
N MET A 87 16.16 1.52 12.09
CA MET A 87 16.50 2.94 11.88
C MET A 87 15.32 3.78 11.39
N GLY A 88 14.21 3.15 11.01
CA GLY A 88 13.08 3.79 10.35
C GLY A 88 12.50 2.91 9.25
N ALA A 89 11.36 3.32 8.69
CA ALA A 89 10.76 2.67 7.54
C ALA A 89 10.05 3.67 6.63
N GLU A 90 10.04 3.38 5.33
CA GLU A 90 9.20 4.09 4.36
C GLU A 90 7.72 3.94 4.72
N LEU A 91 6.90 4.93 4.33
CA LEU A 91 5.46 4.74 4.30
C LEU A 91 5.09 4.13 2.95
N ILE A 92 4.52 2.93 2.98
CA ILE A 92 4.13 2.19 1.79
C ILE A 92 2.61 2.01 1.80
N PHE A 93 2.00 2.22 0.65
CA PHE A 93 0.62 1.83 0.37
C PHE A 93 0.64 0.78 -0.74
N ASP A 94 0.01 -0.35 -0.50
CA ASP A 94 -0.08 -1.47 -1.43
C ASP A 94 -1.54 -1.65 -1.85
N LEU A 95 -1.81 -1.47 -3.14
CA LEU A 95 -3.11 -1.62 -3.74
C LEU A 95 -3.08 -2.82 -4.67
N ASP A 96 -3.84 -3.85 -4.33
CA ASP A 96 -3.99 -5.08 -5.12
C ASP A 96 -5.43 -5.20 -5.64
N ALA A 97 -5.59 -5.42 -6.95
CA ALA A 97 -6.88 -5.49 -7.61
C ALA A 97 -7.80 -6.60 -7.06
N ASP A 98 -7.25 -7.65 -6.45
CA ASP A 98 -8.06 -8.69 -5.80
C ASP A 98 -8.91 -8.15 -4.64
N HIS A 99 -8.51 -7.01 -4.06
CA HIS A 99 -9.23 -6.35 -2.97
C HIS A 99 -10.21 -5.29 -3.46
N LEU A 100 -10.37 -5.09 -4.77
CA LEU A 100 -11.38 -4.19 -5.30
C LEU A 100 -12.78 -4.74 -5.01
N GLU A 101 -13.70 -3.84 -4.69
CA GLU A 101 -15.11 -4.21 -4.56
C GLU A 101 -15.63 -4.73 -5.91
N GLY A 102 -16.18 -5.94 -5.90
CA GLY A 102 -16.66 -6.58 -7.13
C GLY A 102 -15.58 -7.15 -8.04
N ALA A 103 -14.32 -7.26 -7.61
CA ALA A 103 -13.21 -7.80 -8.40
C ALA A 103 -13.53 -9.15 -9.07
N GLY A 104 -14.25 -10.03 -8.37
CA GLY A 104 -14.66 -11.35 -8.90
C GLY A 104 -15.57 -11.31 -10.12
N ASN A 105 -16.18 -10.16 -10.43
CA ASN A 105 -17.01 -9.93 -11.61
C ASN A 105 -16.29 -9.15 -12.72
N MET A 106 -15.05 -8.73 -12.49
CA MET A 106 -14.25 -7.96 -13.45
C MET A 106 -13.36 -8.88 -14.27
N THR A 107 -13.14 -8.53 -15.53
CA THR A 107 -12.05 -9.09 -16.32
C THR A 107 -10.70 -8.60 -15.79
N TYR A 108 -9.63 -9.30 -16.15
CA TYR A 108 -8.27 -8.89 -15.79
C TYR A 108 -7.92 -7.47 -16.26
N ALA A 109 -8.38 -7.09 -17.46
CA ALA A 109 -8.13 -5.75 -17.98
C ALA A 109 -8.89 -4.66 -17.20
N GLU A 110 -10.15 -4.93 -16.83
CA GLU A 110 -10.95 -4.01 -16.01
C GLU A 110 -10.34 -3.84 -14.61
N MET A 111 -9.89 -4.93 -13.98
CA MET A 111 -9.17 -4.89 -12.71
C MET A 111 -7.94 -3.98 -12.76
N LEU A 112 -7.15 -4.06 -13.84
CA LEU A 112 -5.96 -3.21 -14.01
C LEU A 112 -6.29 -1.73 -14.23
N ILE A 113 -7.39 -1.43 -14.91
CA ILE A 113 -7.85 -0.05 -15.12
C ILE A 113 -8.35 0.53 -13.80
N GLU A 114 -9.17 -0.23 -13.07
CA GLU A 114 -9.74 0.21 -11.80
C GLU A 114 -8.66 0.40 -10.73
N ILE A 115 -7.77 -0.56 -10.54
CA ILE A 115 -6.70 -0.44 -9.53
C ILE A 115 -5.74 0.72 -9.82
N ARG A 116 -5.53 1.03 -11.10
CA ARG A 116 -4.77 2.22 -11.51
C ARG A 116 -5.51 3.50 -11.12
N SER A 117 -6.82 3.57 -11.38
CA SER A 117 -7.67 4.71 -10.99
C SER A 117 -7.62 4.94 -9.48
N GLN A 118 -7.75 3.88 -8.68
CA GLN A 118 -7.65 3.93 -7.23
C GLN A 118 -6.26 4.39 -6.75
N MET A 119 -5.18 3.94 -7.40
CA MET A 119 -3.83 4.42 -7.09
C MET A 119 -3.65 5.91 -7.41
N MET A 120 -4.17 6.38 -8.55
CA MET A 120 -4.16 7.81 -8.87
C MET A 120 -4.94 8.62 -7.83
N HIS A 121 -6.13 8.15 -7.44
CA HIS A 121 -6.93 8.81 -6.41
C HIS A 121 -6.23 8.85 -5.05
N LEU A 122 -5.56 7.76 -4.64
CA LEU A 122 -4.75 7.71 -3.43
C LEU A 122 -3.66 8.80 -3.47
N VAL A 123 -2.90 8.85 -4.57
CA VAL A 123 -1.75 9.75 -4.70
C VAL A 123 -2.21 11.20 -4.76
N ASP A 124 -3.11 11.54 -5.67
CA ASP A 124 -3.52 12.91 -5.93
C ASP A 124 -4.30 13.49 -4.74
N THR A 125 -5.37 12.82 -4.30
CA THR A 125 -6.26 13.33 -3.26
C THR A 125 -5.67 13.24 -1.87
N PHE A 126 -5.09 12.08 -1.51
CA PHE A 126 -4.70 11.86 -0.12
C PHE A 126 -3.23 12.20 0.12
N LEU A 127 -2.32 11.67 -0.68
CA LEU A 127 -0.89 11.87 -0.42
C LEU A 127 -0.45 13.30 -0.74
N MET A 128 -0.86 13.82 -1.89
CA MET A 128 -0.47 15.16 -2.34
C MET A 128 -1.39 16.24 -1.74
N ASP A 129 -2.70 16.20 -2.00
CA ASP A 129 -3.59 17.28 -1.58
C ASP A 129 -3.84 17.34 -0.07
N ASN A 130 -4.10 16.20 0.60
CA ASN A 130 -4.47 16.21 2.01
C ASN A 130 -3.26 16.12 2.97
N LEU A 131 -2.28 15.28 2.65
CA LEU A 131 -1.08 15.11 3.49
C LEU A 131 0.09 16.02 3.07
N GLY A 132 0.02 16.66 1.90
CA GLY A 132 0.98 17.67 1.47
C GLY A 132 2.31 17.14 0.95
N PHE A 133 2.41 15.83 0.64
CA PHE A 133 3.63 15.28 0.05
C PHE A 133 3.85 15.81 -1.37
N GLN A 134 5.10 16.08 -1.69
CA GLN A 134 5.49 16.51 -3.03
C GLN A 134 5.63 15.31 -3.97
N GLU A 135 5.43 15.54 -5.27
CA GLU A 135 5.50 14.48 -6.29
C GLU A 135 6.85 13.74 -6.27
N ASP A 136 7.96 14.45 -6.03
CA ASP A 136 9.30 13.86 -5.96
C ASP A 136 9.55 13.01 -4.70
N GLN A 137 8.70 13.13 -3.68
CA GLN A 137 8.73 12.33 -2.45
C GLN A 137 7.98 11.00 -2.60
N ILE A 138 7.14 10.87 -3.62
CA ILE A 138 6.27 9.71 -3.86
C ILE A 138 6.83 8.88 -5.01
N HIS A 139 7.16 7.62 -4.73
CA HIS A 139 7.63 6.68 -5.74
C HIS A 139 6.59 5.60 -5.99
N ILE A 140 6.01 5.60 -7.18
CA ILE A 140 5.02 4.61 -7.60
C ILE A 140 5.72 3.48 -8.35
N THR A 141 5.41 2.24 -7.97
CA THR A 141 5.88 1.04 -8.67
C THR A 141 4.71 0.14 -9.02
N PHE A 142 4.72 -0.42 -10.21
CA PHE A 142 3.84 -1.53 -10.55
C PHE A 142 4.35 -2.80 -9.87
N SER A 143 3.48 -3.55 -9.20
CA SER A 143 3.87 -4.75 -8.43
C SER A 143 4.34 -5.91 -9.31
N GLY A 144 4.13 -5.81 -10.63
CA GLY A 144 4.45 -6.86 -11.60
C GLY A 144 3.30 -7.84 -11.85
N GLY A 145 2.15 -7.62 -11.21
CA GLY A 145 0.95 -8.45 -11.34
C GLY A 145 -0.30 -7.61 -11.53
N ARG A 146 -1.03 -7.36 -10.44
CA ARG A 146 -2.37 -6.77 -10.47
C ARG A 146 -2.50 -5.55 -9.55
N GLY A 147 -1.41 -4.87 -9.26
CA GLY A 147 -1.40 -3.83 -8.25
C GLY A 147 -0.28 -2.83 -8.38
N TYR A 148 -0.28 -1.87 -7.47
CA TYR A 148 0.71 -0.80 -7.40
C TYR A 148 1.12 -0.58 -5.95
N HIS A 149 2.37 -0.18 -5.76
CA HIS A 149 2.84 0.34 -4.49
C HIS A 149 3.16 1.83 -4.63
N ALA A 150 2.76 2.63 -3.65
CA ALA A 150 3.25 4.00 -3.48
C ALA A 150 4.17 4.06 -2.26
N HIS A 151 5.43 4.42 -2.48
CA HIS A 151 6.45 4.59 -1.43
C HIS A 151 6.67 6.08 -1.17
N VAL A 152 6.33 6.55 0.03
CA VAL A 152 6.65 7.91 0.49
C VAL A 152 7.92 7.88 1.32
N ARG A 153 8.90 8.69 0.93
CA ARG A 153 10.25 8.67 1.48
C ARG A 153 10.68 10.06 1.94
N THR A 154 10.17 10.48 3.10
CA THR A 154 10.62 11.72 3.76
C THR A 154 11.14 11.43 5.17
N PRO A 155 12.19 12.13 5.66
CA PRO A 155 12.70 11.98 7.02
C PRO A 155 11.61 12.06 8.10
N ASP A 156 10.62 12.92 7.92
CA ASP A 156 9.60 13.25 8.93
C ASP A 156 8.68 12.06 9.28
N ILE A 157 8.53 11.11 8.35
CA ILE A 157 7.67 9.93 8.54
C ILE A 157 8.45 8.63 8.79
N MET A 158 9.80 8.67 8.71
CA MET A 158 10.60 7.45 8.85
C MET A 158 10.44 6.81 10.22
N GLY A 159 10.19 7.61 11.25
CA GLY A 159 10.02 7.18 12.63
C GLY A 159 8.63 6.66 12.99
N LEU A 160 7.63 6.78 12.10
CA LEU A 160 6.26 6.37 12.42
C LEU A 160 6.21 4.87 12.74
N GLY A 161 5.57 4.53 13.86
CA GLY A 161 5.30 3.17 14.27
C GLY A 161 4.03 2.63 13.64
N SER A 162 3.68 1.40 14.02
CA SER A 162 2.46 0.74 13.55
C SER A 162 1.16 1.48 13.94
N PRO A 163 1.02 2.07 15.14
CA PRO A 163 -0.19 2.83 15.50
C PRO A 163 -0.38 4.07 14.63
N GLU A 164 0.65 4.89 14.46
CA GLU A 164 0.54 6.14 13.70
C GLU A 164 0.28 5.88 12.21
N ARG A 165 0.88 4.80 11.66
CA ARG A 165 0.59 4.35 10.30
C ARG A 165 -0.85 3.86 10.14
N ARG A 166 -1.43 3.27 11.18
CA ARG A 166 -2.84 2.84 11.16
C ARG A 166 -3.77 4.05 11.12
N GLU A 167 -3.49 5.11 11.87
CA GLU A 167 -4.27 6.35 11.80
C GLU A 167 -4.28 6.95 10.38
N LEU A 168 -3.15 6.89 9.67
CA LEU A 168 -3.08 7.32 8.26
C LEU A 168 -3.95 6.45 7.34
N VAL A 169 -3.92 5.13 7.54
CA VAL A 169 -4.78 4.20 6.79
C VAL A 169 -6.25 4.50 7.08
N ASP A 170 -6.62 4.65 8.34
CA ASP A 170 -8.01 4.91 8.75
C ASP A 170 -8.53 6.24 8.20
N PHE A 171 -7.67 7.27 8.17
CA PHE A 171 -7.97 8.56 7.52
C PHE A 171 -8.26 8.38 6.02
N ILE A 172 -7.42 7.64 5.30
CA ILE A 172 -7.56 7.42 3.85
C ILE A 172 -8.81 6.60 3.53
N THR A 173 -9.08 5.55 4.32
CA THR A 173 -10.22 4.66 4.06
C THR A 173 -11.52 5.17 4.68
N GLY A 174 -11.48 6.25 5.46
CA GLY A 174 -12.63 6.72 6.24
C GLY A 174 -13.09 5.71 7.30
N SER A 175 -12.19 4.82 7.74
CA SER A 175 -12.50 3.82 8.76
C SER A 175 -12.79 4.50 10.09
N GLY A 176 -13.84 4.05 10.78
CA GLY A 176 -14.23 4.62 12.08
C GLY A 176 -14.95 5.99 11.99
N LEU A 177 -15.26 6.48 10.78
CA LEU A 177 -16.03 7.71 10.60
C LEU A 177 -17.45 7.54 11.15
N ASN A 178 -17.83 8.39 12.11
CA ASN A 178 -19.20 8.44 12.61
C ASN A 178 -20.09 9.18 11.61
N ILE A 179 -20.77 8.42 10.74
CA ILE A 179 -21.65 8.95 9.70
C ILE A 179 -22.77 9.84 10.25
N ASP A 180 -23.25 9.58 11.47
CA ASP A 180 -24.34 10.35 12.08
C ASP A 180 -23.83 11.66 12.69
N TRP A 181 -22.55 11.73 13.02
CA TRP A 181 -21.89 12.98 13.40
C TRP A 181 -21.56 13.84 12.18
N VAL A 182 -21.01 13.23 11.11
CA VAL A 182 -20.64 13.95 9.87
C VAL A 182 -21.89 14.39 9.10
N PHE A 183 -22.88 13.51 8.98
CA PHE A 183 -24.15 13.76 8.28
C PHE A 183 -25.30 13.65 9.27
N PRO A 184 -25.50 14.68 10.13
CA PRO A 184 -26.57 14.68 11.11
C PRO A 184 -27.92 14.62 10.40
N TYR A 185 -28.88 13.91 10.98
CA TYR A 185 -30.23 13.85 10.44
C TYR A 185 -31.14 14.85 11.14
N ASN A 186 -31.99 15.51 10.37
CA ASN A 186 -33.15 16.18 10.92
C ASN A 186 -34.34 15.23 10.92
N ARG A 187 -35.12 15.29 12.00
CA ARG A 187 -36.40 14.61 12.11
C ARG A 187 -37.49 15.59 11.71
N VAL A 188 -38.04 15.41 10.50
CA VAL A 188 -39.12 16.25 10.00
C VAL A 188 -40.43 15.46 10.08
N ALA A 189 -41.42 16.02 10.77
CA ALA A 189 -42.77 15.43 10.80
C ALA A 189 -43.38 15.54 9.40
N THR A 190 -43.75 14.42 8.80
CA THR A 190 -44.27 14.37 7.42
C THR A 190 -45.78 14.21 7.36
N SER A 191 -46.38 13.52 8.33
CA SER A 191 -47.83 13.33 8.40
C SER A 191 -48.27 12.88 9.79
N GLN A 192 -49.55 13.09 10.11
CA GLN A 192 -50.18 12.59 11.32
C GLN A 192 -51.33 11.66 10.95
N ILE A 193 -51.38 10.49 11.58
CA ILE A 193 -52.43 9.50 11.38
C ILE A 193 -53.16 9.31 12.71
N ALA A 194 -54.47 9.54 12.71
CA ALA A 194 -55.32 9.20 13.84
C ALA A 194 -55.44 7.67 13.95
N THR A 195 -55.14 7.14 15.12
CA THR A 195 -55.27 5.73 15.48
C THR A 195 -56.25 5.60 16.64
N GLY A 196 -56.78 4.40 16.88
CA GLY A 196 -57.83 4.18 17.90
C GLY A 196 -57.48 4.64 19.32
N ASN A 197 -56.19 4.84 19.64
CA ASN A 197 -55.68 5.28 20.94
C ASN A 197 -54.92 6.63 20.91
N GLY A 198 -55.00 7.41 19.82
CA GLY A 198 -54.35 8.73 19.73
C GLY A 198 -53.78 9.07 18.35
N VAL A 199 -52.94 10.09 18.27
CA VAL A 199 -52.33 10.56 17.01
C VAL A 199 -50.90 10.04 16.90
N ARG A 200 -50.60 9.33 15.80
CA ARG A 200 -49.24 8.90 15.46
C ARG A 200 -48.65 9.86 14.43
N THR A 201 -47.50 10.46 14.74
CA THR A 201 -46.76 11.30 13.79
C THR A 201 -45.73 10.44 13.05
N ASN A 202 -45.78 10.46 11.72
CA ASN A 202 -44.72 9.93 10.87
C ASN A 202 -43.60 10.96 10.78
N VAL A 203 -42.37 10.48 10.90
CA VAL A 203 -41.17 11.30 10.89
C VAL A 203 -40.27 10.77 9.79
N ALA A 204 -39.94 11.62 8.81
CA ALA A 204 -38.86 11.35 7.87
C ALA A 204 -37.52 11.67 8.54
N LYS A 205 -36.49 10.90 8.19
CA LYS A 205 -35.11 11.14 8.57
C LYS A 205 -34.36 11.54 7.32
N ASP A 206 -34.10 12.83 7.16
CA ASP A 206 -33.32 13.34 6.04
C ASP A 206 -31.92 13.69 6.57
N ARG A 207 -30.87 13.11 5.94
CA ARG A 207 -29.48 13.46 6.25
C ARG A 207 -29.17 14.87 5.74
N LEU A 208 -28.60 15.70 6.59
CA LEU A 208 -28.13 17.03 6.22
C LEU A 208 -26.73 16.91 5.60
N ILE A 209 -26.49 17.66 4.54
CA ILE A 209 -25.14 17.92 4.05
C ILE A 209 -24.53 18.96 5.01
N PRO A 210 -23.43 18.65 5.73
CA PRO A 210 -22.79 19.63 6.58
C PRO A 210 -22.37 20.86 5.76
N PRO A 211 -22.49 22.07 6.33
CA PRO A 211 -22.12 23.30 5.62
C PRO A 211 -20.65 23.24 5.20
N ARG A 212 -20.32 23.79 4.02
CA ARG A 212 -18.92 23.90 3.60
C ARG A 212 -18.14 24.62 4.69
N ILE A 213 -17.17 23.93 5.31
CA ILE A 213 -16.18 24.56 6.17
C ILE A 213 -15.43 25.53 5.28
N ARG A 214 -15.64 26.84 5.48
CA ARG A 214 -14.74 27.84 4.91
C ARG A 214 -13.44 27.66 5.68
N ALA A 215 -12.36 27.34 4.99
CA ALA A 215 -11.03 27.49 5.57
C ALA A 215 -10.78 29.00 5.73
N ASP A 216 -11.26 29.57 6.84
CA ASP A 216 -10.74 30.83 7.32
C ASP A 216 -9.39 30.54 7.96
N GLY A 217 -8.34 31.02 7.29
CA GLY A 217 -6.97 30.78 7.68
C GLY A 217 -6.66 31.26 9.09
N SER A 218 -5.87 30.44 9.78
CA SER A 218 -4.99 30.84 10.88
C SER A 218 -3.68 30.07 10.73
#